data_AF-X0ZI58-F1
#
_entry.id   AF-X0ZI58-F1
#
_cell.length_a   1.000
_cell.length_b   1.000
_cell.length_c   1.000
_cell.angle_alpha   90.00
_cell.angle_beta   90.00
_cell.angle_gamma   90.00
#
_symmetry.space_group_name_H-M   'P 1'
#
loop_
_entity.id
_entity.type
_entity.pdbx_description
1 polymer ?
#
loop_
_entity_poly.entity_id
_entity_poly.type
_entity_poly.pdbx_seq_one_letter_code
_entity_poly.pdbx_strand_id
1 'polypeptide(L)'
;PGETEEDIKQIVHLSFQLAKLRKKVDGKTGRINITISWLVPKAHTPFGWLGQKPKSYFEQAKKIILDEKRKLRARFLQFKFHNIELSVLESAMGRGDRRLCDVIETAWRDGTRFDLWDECFDYMLWQKAFEKFGMDVEVAAQREFGRDEILPWE
;
A
#
# COMPACT_ATOMS: atom_id res chain seq x y z
N PRO A 1 11.35 -0.98 -5.90
CA PRO A 1 11.33 -1.10 -7.39
C PRO A 1 12.03 -2.39 -7.81
N GLY A 2 11.50 -3.10 -8.81
CA GLY A 2 12.07 -4.36 -9.30
C GLY A 2 11.58 -5.63 -8.60
N GLU A 3 10.57 -5.54 -7.73
CA GLU A 3 9.95 -6.70 -7.11
C GLU A 3 9.32 -7.60 -8.18
N THR A 4 9.64 -8.88 -8.12
CA THR A 4 9.14 -9.93 -9.00
C THR A 4 8.14 -10.82 -8.26
N GLU A 5 7.41 -11.66 -9.00
CA GLU A 5 6.55 -12.67 -8.38
C GLU A 5 7.34 -13.60 -7.44
N GLU A 6 8.59 -13.92 -7.76
CA GLU A 6 9.43 -14.76 -6.91
C GLU A 6 9.72 -14.08 -5.57
N ASP A 7 10.03 -12.77 -5.58
CA ASP A 7 10.24 -12.01 -4.35
C ASP A 7 9.01 -12.04 -3.43
N ILE A 8 7.81 -11.91 -4.02
CA ILE A 8 6.54 -11.99 -3.28
C ILE A 8 6.35 -13.38 -2.64
N LYS A 9 6.68 -14.46 -3.36
CA LYS A 9 6.62 -15.82 -2.80
C LYS A 9 7.65 -15.99 -1.67
N GLN A 10 8.85 -15.43 -1.83
CA GLN A 10 9.91 -15.52 -0.83
C GLN A 10 9.52 -14.91 0.53
N ILE A 11 8.63 -13.91 0.57
CA ILE A 11 8.05 -13.40 1.83
C ILE A 11 7.41 -14.54 2.63
N VAL A 12 6.66 -15.42 1.98
CA VAL A 12 5.98 -16.56 2.60
C VAL A 12 6.99 -17.64 2.99
N HIS A 13 7.94 -17.96 2.12
CA HIS A 13 8.98 -18.96 2.38
C HIS A 13 9.88 -18.58 3.56
N LEU A 14 10.32 -17.33 3.61
CA LEU A 14 11.09 -16.80 4.73
C LEU A 14 10.31 -16.89 6.04
N SER A 15 9.04 -16.42 6.03
CA SER A 15 8.16 -16.51 7.19
C SER A 15 7.95 -17.95 7.66
N PHE A 16 7.80 -18.89 6.72
CA PHE A 16 7.69 -20.32 7.01
C PHE A 16 8.97 -20.87 7.66
N GLN A 17 10.14 -20.53 7.11
CA GLN A 17 11.44 -20.95 7.66
C GLN A 17 11.63 -20.43 9.08
N LEU A 18 11.33 -19.15 9.32
CA LEU A 18 11.38 -18.54 10.66
C LEU A 18 10.48 -19.28 11.66
N ALA A 19 9.26 -19.62 11.27
CA ALA A 19 8.35 -20.38 12.12
C ALA A 19 8.87 -21.80 12.41
N LYS A 20 9.58 -22.42 11.46
CA LYS A 20 10.18 -23.75 11.63
C LYS A 20 11.47 -23.72 12.46
N LEU A 21 12.22 -22.63 12.47
CA LEU A 21 13.43 -22.50 13.28
C LEU A 21 13.13 -22.68 14.77
N ARG A 22 11.99 -22.17 15.26
CA ARG A 22 11.53 -22.40 16.64
C ARG A 22 11.47 -23.90 17.00
N LYS A 23 11.13 -24.76 16.04
CA LYS A 23 11.04 -26.21 16.26
C LYS A 23 12.38 -26.80 16.71
N LYS A 24 13.51 -26.22 16.28
CA LYS A 24 14.86 -26.64 16.69
C LYS A 24 15.19 -26.26 18.14
N VAL A 25 14.44 -25.34 18.74
CA VAL A 25 14.65 -24.83 20.10
C VAL A 25 13.75 -25.56 21.10
N ASP A 26 12.43 -25.61 20.84
CA ASP A 26 11.44 -26.13 21.80
C ASP A 26 10.51 -27.22 21.24
N GLY A 27 10.82 -27.76 20.05
CA GLY A 27 10.02 -28.78 19.38
C GLY A 27 8.71 -28.30 18.75
N LYS A 28 8.34 -27.01 18.89
CA LYS A 28 7.07 -26.45 18.39
C LYS A 28 7.28 -25.53 17.18
N THR A 29 6.31 -25.50 16.27
CA THR A 29 6.30 -24.50 15.18
C THR A 29 5.82 -23.17 15.74
N GLY A 30 6.55 -22.09 15.46
CA GLY A 30 6.19 -20.74 15.88
C GLY A 30 4.93 -20.23 15.16
N ARG A 31 4.09 -19.50 15.89
CA ARG A 31 3.05 -18.66 15.28
C ARG A 31 3.64 -17.28 15.03
N ILE A 32 3.53 -16.79 13.81
CA ILE A 32 4.10 -15.50 13.39
C ILE A 32 2.99 -14.63 12.81
N ASN A 33 2.96 -13.37 13.25
CA ASN A 33 2.15 -12.31 12.66
C ASN A 33 3.02 -11.51 11.70
N ILE A 34 2.59 -11.40 10.45
CA ILE A 34 3.27 -10.69 9.38
C ILE A 34 2.35 -9.57 8.91
N THR A 35 2.86 -8.34 8.89
CA THR A 35 2.15 -7.18 8.37
C THR A 35 2.76 -6.79 7.02
N ILE A 36 1.93 -6.71 5.99
CA ILE A 36 2.32 -6.34 4.64
C ILE A 36 1.81 -4.92 4.38
N SER A 37 2.75 -4.00 4.17
CA SER A 37 2.48 -2.60 3.84
C SER A 37 2.88 -2.35 2.39
N TRP A 38 2.09 -1.56 1.67
CA TRP A 38 2.35 -1.20 0.28
C TRP A 38 3.34 -0.04 0.22
N LEU A 39 4.20 -0.01 -0.79
CA LEU A 39 5.12 1.10 -0.98
C LEU A 39 4.31 2.37 -1.29
N VAL A 40 4.48 3.39 -0.45
CA VAL A 40 3.91 4.73 -0.62
C VAL A 40 5.06 5.71 -0.83
N PRO A 41 5.32 6.15 -2.08
CA PRO A 41 6.27 7.22 -2.37
C PRO A 41 5.85 8.51 -1.66
N LYS A 42 6.80 9.21 -1.03
CA LYS A 42 6.55 10.47 -0.31
C LYS A 42 7.50 11.56 -0.77
N ALA A 43 7.03 12.80 -0.75
CA ALA A 43 7.86 13.98 -0.97
C ALA A 43 9.11 13.96 -0.07
N HIS A 44 10.21 14.50 -0.57
CA HIS A 44 11.51 14.56 0.12
C HIS A 44 12.13 13.21 0.54
N THR A 45 11.68 12.09 -0.03
CA THR A 45 12.30 10.77 0.18
C THR A 45 13.11 10.32 -1.04
N PRO A 46 14.10 9.41 -0.89
CA PRO A 46 14.84 8.86 -2.03
C PRO A 46 13.97 8.26 -3.13
N PHE A 47 12.75 7.82 -2.79
CA PHE A 47 11.79 7.25 -3.74
C PHE A 47 10.64 8.20 -4.11
N GLY A 48 10.67 9.47 -3.70
CA GLY A 48 9.57 10.43 -3.97
C GLY A 48 9.28 10.65 -5.46
N TRP A 49 10.30 10.51 -6.30
CA TRP A 49 10.26 10.60 -7.75
C TRP A 49 9.48 9.46 -8.41
N LEU A 50 9.40 8.30 -7.76
CA LEU A 50 8.81 7.09 -8.35
C LEU A 50 7.29 7.09 -8.22
N GLY A 51 6.62 6.63 -9.28
CA GLY A 51 5.20 6.29 -9.21
C GLY A 51 4.93 5.08 -8.32
N GLN A 52 3.81 5.11 -7.60
CA GLN A 52 3.31 3.91 -6.95
C GLN A 52 2.88 2.88 -8.01
N LYS A 53 3.00 1.59 -7.71
CA LYS A 53 2.43 0.54 -8.57
C LYS A 53 0.88 0.65 -8.58
N PRO A 54 0.21 0.24 -9.67
CA PRO A 54 -1.24 0.29 -9.75
C PRO A 54 -1.90 -0.62 -8.71
N LYS A 55 -3.15 -0.32 -8.32
CA LYS A 55 -3.93 -1.12 -7.36
C LYS A 55 -3.96 -2.61 -7.70
N SER A 56 -4.10 -2.95 -8.98
CA SER A 56 -4.12 -4.33 -9.49
C SER A 56 -2.85 -5.12 -9.15
N TYR A 57 -1.69 -4.46 -9.08
CA TYR A 57 -0.44 -5.10 -8.67
C TYR A 57 -0.51 -5.55 -7.21
N PHE A 58 -0.99 -4.68 -6.31
CA PHE A 58 -1.11 -5.00 -4.89
C PHE A 58 -2.13 -6.11 -4.63
N GLU A 59 -3.25 -6.10 -5.37
CA GLU A 59 -4.24 -7.18 -5.33
C GLU A 59 -3.65 -8.52 -5.77
N GLN A 60 -2.86 -8.52 -6.85
CA GLN A 60 -2.15 -9.71 -7.33
C GLN A 60 -1.13 -10.20 -6.31
N ALA A 61 -0.32 -9.31 -5.73
CA ALA A 61 0.67 -9.66 -4.70
C ALA A 61 0.00 -10.27 -3.45
N LYS A 62 -1.10 -9.67 -2.98
CA LYS A 62 -1.92 -10.22 -1.89
C LYS A 62 -2.41 -11.63 -2.22
N LYS A 63 -2.88 -11.86 -3.44
CA LYS A 63 -3.34 -13.17 -3.91
C LYS A 63 -2.21 -14.19 -3.89
N ILE A 64 -1.04 -13.87 -4.44
CA ILE A 64 0.15 -14.74 -4.45
C ILE A 64 0.53 -15.15 -3.02
N ILE A 65 0.61 -14.20 -2.09
CA ILE A 65 0.95 -14.47 -0.68
C ILE A 65 -0.03 -15.46 -0.04
N LEU A 66 -1.33 -15.25 -0.26
CA LEU A 66 -2.38 -16.13 0.28
C LEU A 66 -2.39 -17.51 -0.38
N ASP A 67 -2.07 -17.60 -1.67
CA ASP A 67 -1.98 -18.85 -2.41
C ASP A 67 -0.76 -19.66 -1.97
N GLU A 68 0.42 -19.05 -1.86
CA GLU A 68 1.62 -19.72 -1.36
C GLU A 68 1.48 -20.17 0.09
N LYS A 69 0.87 -19.35 0.96
CA LYS A 69 0.54 -19.75 2.34
C LYS A 69 -0.32 -21.02 2.34
N ARG A 70 -1.31 -21.12 1.45
CA ARG A 70 -2.18 -22.28 1.31
C ARG A 70 -1.43 -23.51 0.80
N LYS A 71 -0.59 -23.35 -0.23
CA LYS A 71 0.27 -24.42 -0.77
C LYS A 71 1.16 -25.03 0.30
N LEU A 72 1.78 -24.20 1.15
CA LEU A 72 2.63 -24.64 2.26
C LEU A 72 1.84 -25.14 3.50
N ARG A 73 0.50 -25.09 3.47
CA ARG A 73 -0.38 -25.41 4.61
C ARG A 73 0.01 -24.66 5.90
N ALA A 74 0.50 -23.43 5.76
CA ALA A 74 1.14 -22.67 6.82
C ALA A 74 0.13 -21.91 7.69
N ARG A 75 -0.78 -22.65 8.37
CA ARG A 75 -1.84 -22.06 9.24
C ARG A 75 -1.31 -21.23 10.42
N PHE A 76 -0.06 -21.44 10.80
CA PHE A 76 0.64 -20.72 11.87
C PHE A 76 1.18 -19.34 11.43
N LEU A 77 1.12 -19.01 10.14
CA LEU A 77 1.43 -17.68 9.63
C LEU A 77 0.14 -16.86 9.50
N GLN A 78 0.08 -15.71 10.16
CA GLN A 78 -1.05 -14.78 10.09
C GLN A 78 -0.59 -13.53 9.35
N PHE A 79 -1.14 -13.31 8.15
CA PHE A 79 -0.84 -12.12 7.35
C PHE A 79 -1.93 -11.09 7.56
N LYS A 80 -1.52 -9.85 7.85
CA LYS A 80 -2.34 -8.65 7.84
C LYS A 80 -1.87 -7.76 6.70
N PHE A 81 -2.79 -7.20 5.94
CA PHE A 81 -2.48 -6.35 4.80
C PHE A 81 -3.01 -4.96 5.10
N HIS A 82 -2.21 -3.93 4.82
CA HIS A 82 -2.72 -2.56 4.80
C HIS A 82 -3.79 -2.40 3.74
N ASN A 83 -4.70 -1.44 3.95
CA ASN A 83 -5.69 -1.07 2.96
C ASN A 83 -4.99 -0.50 1.70
N ILE A 84 -5.29 -1.10 0.54
CA ILE A 84 -4.67 -0.71 -0.73
C ILE A 84 -5.13 0.69 -1.15
N GLU A 85 -6.42 0.97 -1.04
CA GLU A 85 -7.03 2.25 -1.43
C GLU A 85 -6.51 3.39 -0.55
N LEU A 86 -6.36 3.15 0.75
CA LEU A 86 -5.73 4.12 1.65
C LEU A 86 -4.29 4.39 1.22
N SER A 87 -3.52 3.36 0.84
CA SER A 87 -2.13 3.53 0.38
C SER A 87 -2.04 4.28 -0.97
N VAL A 88 -3.05 4.13 -1.83
CA VAL A 88 -3.17 4.92 -3.07
C VAL A 88 -3.44 6.38 -2.75
N LEU A 89 -4.41 6.65 -1.88
CA LEU A 89 -4.71 8.00 -1.42
C LEU A 89 -3.49 8.65 -0.77
N GLU A 90 -2.79 7.96 0.13
CA GLU A 90 -1.58 8.47 0.76
C GLU A 90 -0.49 8.85 -0.26
N SER A 91 -0.33 8.07 -1.33
CA SER A 91 0.66 8.35 -2.38
C SER A 91 0.28 9.58 -3.20
N ALA A 92 -1.00 9.73 -3.54
CA ALA A 92 -1.52 10.89 -4.25
C ALA A 92 -1.38 12.17 -3.40
N MET A 93 -1.81 12.10 -2.14
CA MET A 93 -1.81 13.22 -1.21
C MET A 93 -0.39 13.63 -0.78
N GLY A 94 0.47 12.66 -0.47
CA GLY A 94 1.83 12.89 0.03
C GLY A 94 2.81 13.44 -1.01
N ARG A 95 2.36 13.63 -2.25
CA ARG A 95 3.15 14.12 -3.39
C ARG A 95 2.41 15.16 -4.24
N GLY A 96 1.29 15.68 -3.77
CA GLY A 96 0.52 16.71 -4.49
C GLY A 96 0.92 18.15 -4.14
N ASP A 97 0.34 19.09 -4.89
CA ASP A 97 0.52 20.52 -4.71
C ASP A 97 -0.75 21.18 -4.14
N ARG A 98 -0.77 22.52 -4.10
CA ARG A 98 -1.92 23.34 -3.65
C ARG A 98 -3.26 23.03 -4.29
N ARG A 99 -3.32 22.36 -5.45
CA ARG A 99 -4.60 21.93 -6.06
C ARG A 99 -5.34 20.91 -5.19
N LEU A 100 -4.62 20.19 -4.32
CA LEU A 100 -5.25 19.28 -3.36
C LEU A 100 -5.99 20.00 -2.22
N CYS A 101 -5.79 21.31 -2.02
CA CYS A 101 -6.52 22.06 -0.99
C CYS A 101 -8.04 21.96 -1.19
N ASP A 102 -8.51 22.19 -2.42
CA ASP A 102 -9.93 22.15 -2.74
C ASP A 102 -10.50 20.71 -2.69
N VAL A 103 -9.67 19.72 -3.03
CA VAL A 103 -9.99 18.28 -2.90
C VAL A 103 -10.20 17.90 -1.44
N ILE A 104 -9.26 18.26 -0.56
CA ILE A 104 -9.34 17.98 0.89
C ILE A 104 -10.57 18.64 1.48
N GLU A 105 -10.79 19.93 1.17
CA GLU A 105 -11.95 20.65 1.68
C GLU A 105 -13.25 20.00 1.21
N THR A 106 -13.35 19.60 -0.06
CA THR A 106 -14.53 18.92 -0.59
C THR A 106 -14.76 17.57 0.09
N ALA A 107 -13.74 16.71 0.18
CA ALA A 107 -13.84 15.42 0.85
C ALA A 107 -14.32 15.60 2.30
N TRP A 108 -13.76 16.59 3.00
CA TRP A 108 -14.17 16.94 4.36
C TRP A 108 -15.64 17.43 4.40
N ARG A 109 -16.10 18.27 3.47
CA ARG A 109 -17.51 18.70 3.42
C ARG A 109 -18.45 17.54 3.12
N ASP A 110 -18.00 16.57 2.33
CA ASP A 110 -18.78 15.40 1.92
C ASP A 110 -18.77 14.26 2.95
N GLY A 111 -18.00 14.41 4.03
CA GLY A 111 -18.12 13.59 5.24
C GLY A 111 -16.88 12.78 5.64
N THR A 112 -15.75 12.88 4.92
CA THR A 112 -14.54 12.12 5.28
C THR A 112 -13.99 12.55 6.64
N ARG A 113 -13.93 11.65 7.61
CA ARG A 113 -13.40 11.91 8.95
C ARG A 113 -12.72 10.66 9.44
N PHE A 114 -11.63 10.84 10.19
CA PHE A 114 -10.94 9.71 10.82
C PHE A 114 -10.48 8.65 9.80
N ASP A 115 -10.02 9.05 8.61
CA ASP A 115 -9.61 8.15 7.52
C ASP A 115 -8.44 7.20 7.87
N LEU A 116 -7.77 7.41 9.00
CA LEU A 116 -6.75 6.49 9.54
C LEU A 116 -7.35 5.26 10.25
N TRP A 117 -8.65 5.25 10.51
CA TRP A 117 -9.38 4.10 11.03
C TRP A 117 -10.13 3.42 9.89
N ASP A 118 -9.85 2.13 9.67
CA ASP A 118 -10.40 1.37 8.55
C ASP A 118 -11.94 1.38 8.52
N GLU A 119 -12.61 1.48 9.68
CA GLU A 119 -14.07 1.54 9.78
C GLU A 119 -14.68 2.88 9.37
N CYS A 120 -13.87 3.95 9.30
CA CYS A 120 -14.29 5.29 8.93
C CYS A 120 -13.84 5.68 7.52
N PHE A 121 -12.89 4.95 6.94
CA PHE A 121 -12.33 5.26 5.64
C PHE A 121 -13.31 4.95 4.49
N ASP A 122 -13.66 5.99 3.74
CA ASP A 122 -14.49 5.87 2.54
C ASP A 122 -13.74 6.40 1.31
N TYR A 123 -13.18 5.46 0.53
CA TYR A 123 -12.43 5.79 -0.68
C TYR A 123 -13.29 6.45 -1.77
N MET A 124 -14.60 6.16 -1.82
CA MET A 124 -15.49 6.72 -2.84
C MET A 124 -15.68 8.23 -2.64
N LEU A 125 -15.69 8.71 -1.41
CA LEU A 125 -15.76 10.15 -1.13
C LEU A 125 -14.50 10.87 -1.64
N TRP A 126 -13.33 10.27 -1.45
CA TRP A 126 -12.07 10.80 -1.98
C TRP A 126 -12.06 10.78 -3.51
N GLN A 127 -12.47 9.68 -4.15
CA GLN A 127 -12.55 9.61 -5.62
C GLN A 127 -13.46 10.71 -6.19
N LYS A 128 -14.64 10.91 -5.62
CA LYS A 128 -15.57 11.98 -6.04
C LYS A 128 -14.98 13.37 -5.83
N ALA A 129 -14.27 13.59 -4.72
CA ALA A 129 -13.61 14.86 -4.46
C ALA A 129 -12.51 15.16 -5.50
N PHE A 130 -11.68 14.16 -5.85
CA PHE A 130 -10.69 14.29 -6.93
C PHE A 130 -11.37 14.58 -8.29
N GLU A 131 -12.39 13.81 -8.64
CA GLU A 131 -13.13 13.93 -9.92
C GLU A 131 -13.74 15.33 -10.10
N LYS A 132 -14.29 15.91 -9.03
CA LYS A 132 -14.87 17.27 -9.04
C LYS A 132 -13.89 18.34 -9.52
N PHE A 133 -12.59 18.14 -9.31
CA PHE A 133 -11.53 19.06 -9.75
C PHE A 133 -10.77 18.54 -10.97
N GLY A 134 -11.35 17.57 -11.70
CA GLY A 134 -10.76 17.01 -12.91
C GLY A 134 -9.48 16.22 -12.67
N MET A 135 -9.31 15.68 -11.46
CA MET A 135 -8.15 14.87 -11.08
C MET A 135 -8.56 13.41 -10.89
N ASP A 136 -7.62 12.50 -11.09
CA ASP A 136 -7.77 11.08 -10.78
C ASP A 136 -6.76 10.69 -9.70
N VAL A 137 -7.24 10.08 -8.62
CA VAL A 137 -6.42 9.73 -7.45
C VAL A 137 -5.37 8.66 -7.78
N GLU A 138 -5.70 7.70 -8.66
CA GLU A 138 -4.77 6.64 -9.06
C GLU A 138 -3.70 7.20 -9.99
N VAL A 139 -4.07 8.07 -10.94
CA VAL A 139 -3.12 8.78 -11.80
C VAL A 139 -2.17 9.64 -10.97
N ALA A 140 -2.69 10.37 -9.97
CA ALA A 140 -1.85 11.16 -9.06
C ALA A 140 -0.89 10.26 -8.25
N ALA A 141 -1.38 9.13 -7.73
CA ALA A 141 -0.57 8.18 -6.98
C ALA A 141 0.50 7.48 -7.83
N GLN A 142 0.22 7.23 -9.11
CA GLN A 142 1.10 6.54 -10.05
C GLN A 142 2.03 7.48 -10.81
N ARG A 143 1.87 8.80 -10.68
CA ARG A 143 2.74 9.78 -11.34
C ARG A 143 4.20 9.56 -10.96
N GLU A 144 5.03 9.40 -11.98
CA GLU A 144 6.48 9.43 -11.91
C GLU A 144 6.96 10.84 -12.29
N PHE A 145 8.04 11.28 -11.67
CA PHE A 145 8.60 12.62 -11.88
C PHE A 145 10.00 12.51 -12.49
N GLY A 146 10.24 13.24 -13.57
CA GLY A 146 11.55 13.43 -14.16
C GLY A 146 12.50 14.20 -13.24
N ARG A 147 13.81 14.03 -13.48
CA ARG A 147 14.86 14.68 -12.68
C ARG A 147 14.89 16.20 -12.82
N ASP A 148 14.42 16.71 -13.96
CA ASP A 148 14.44 18.13 -14.31
C ASP A 148 13.04 18.77 -14.18
N GLU A 149 12.05 18.05 -13.67
CA GLU A 149 10.73 18.60 -13.37
C GLU A 149 10.74 19.41 -12.08
N ILE A 150 10.05 20.55 -12.05
CA ILE A 150 9.71 21.22 -10.80
C ILE A 150 8.69 20.34 -10.08
N LEU A 151 9.02 19.94 -8.86
CA LEU A 151 8.22 18.98 -8.11
C LEU A 151 7.04 19.67 -7.43
N PRO A 152 5.89 19.00 -7.22
CA PRO A 152 4.72 19.58 -6.57
C PRO A 152 4.95 20.12 -5.14
N TRP A 153 6.01 19.64 -4.49
CA TRP A 153 6.40 19.97 -3.11
C TRP A 153 7.58 20.95 -3.03
N GLU A 154 8.00 21.53 -4.15
CA GLU A 154 9.00 22.60 -4.22
C GLU A 154 8.38 23.99 -4.24
#